data_AF-A0ABC8SL83-F1
#
_entry.id   AF-A0ABC8SL83-F1
#
_cell.length_a   1.000
_cell.length_b   1.000
_cell.length_c   1.000
_cell.angle_alpha   90.00
_cell.angle_beta   90.00
_cell.angle_gamma   90.00
#
_symmetry.space_group_name_H-M   'P 1'
#
loop_
_entity.id
_entity.type
_entity.pdbx_description
1 polymer ?
#
loop_
_entity_poly.entity_id
_entity_poly.type
_entity_poly.pdbx_seq_one_letter_code
_entity_poly.pdbx_strand_id
1 'polypeptide(L)' 'MATYEASPGRETSINYPLVNFLMATEADFFIGALGSTWCFLIDGMRNIGGKVMAGYL' A
#
# COMPACT_ATOMS: atom_id res chain seq x y z
N MET A 1 -10.23 -9.04 27.32
CA MET A 1 -10.34 -8.89 25.86
C MET A 1 -9.59 -7.63 25.46
N ALA A 2 -8.26 -7.67 25.36
CA ALA A 2 -7.46 -6.46 25.09
C ALA A 2 -6.08 -6.73 24.46
N THR A 3 -5.61 -7.99 24.45
CA THR A 3 -4.28 -8.34 23.93
C THR A 3 -4.33 -9.17 22.64
N TYR A 4 -5.43 -9.84 22.31
CA TYR A 4 -5.56 -10.60 21.05
C TYR A 4 -5.94 -9.72 19.85
N GLU A 5 -6.48 -8.51 20.07
CA GLU A 5 -6.87 -7.57 19.01
C GLU A 5 -5.76 -6.56 18.68
N ALA A 6 -4.72 -6.46 19.52
CA ALA A 6 -3.69 -5.43 19.39
C ALA A 6 -2.56 -5.79 18.42
N SER A 7 -2.34 -7.08 18.15
CA SER A 7 -1.07 -7.57 17.57
C SER A 7 -1.16 -8.42 16.29
N PRO A 8 -2.26 -9.12 15.93
CA PRO A 8 -2.20 -10.00 14.75
C PRO A 8 -2.04 -9.24 13.43
N GLY A 9 -2.72 -8.10 13.27
CA GLY A 9 -2.74 -7.34 12.01
C GLY A 9 -1.58 -6.38 11.81
N ARG A 10 -0.96 -5.89 12.90
CA ARG A 10 0.11 -4.89 12.82
C ARG A 10 1.45 -5.51 12.45
N GLU A 11 1.75 -6.70 12.98
CA GLU A 11 2.95 -7.42 12.59
C GLU A 11 2.86 -7.99 11.17
N THR A 12 1.73 -8.60 10.80
CA THR A 12 1.54 -9.10 9.42
C THR A 12 1.53 -7.98 8.37
N SER A 13 0.98 -6.80 8.69
CA SER A 13 1.00 -5.64 7.80
C SER A 13 2.41 -5.07 7.58
N ILE A 14 3.32 -5.13 8.56
CA ILE A 14 4.66 -4.54 8.44
C ILE A 14 5.71 -5.56 7.97
N ASN A 15 5.51 -6.85 8.24
CA ASN A 15 6.51 -7.90 7.97
C ASN A 15 6.61 -8.33 6.49
N TYR A 16 5.69 -7.91 5.63
CA TYR A 16 5.70 -8.27 4.19
C TYR A 16 5.63 -7.03 3.28
N PRO A 17 6.61 -6.12 3.35
CA PRO A 17 6.57 -4.86 2.59
C PRO A 17 6.49 -5.10 1.08
N LEU A 18 7.11 -6.17 0.58
CA LEU A 18 7.11 -6.51 -0.85
C LEU A 18 5.76 -7.06 -1.33
N VAL A 19 5.06 -7.82 -0.49
CA VAL A 19 3.70 -8.32 -0.82
C VAL A 19 2.70 -7.16 -0.83
N ASN A 20 2.79 -6.27 0.16
CA ASN A 20 1.95 -5.07 0.20
C ASN A 20 2.21 -4.17 -1.01
N PHE A 21 3.48 -4.05 -1.40
CA PHE A 21 3.87 -3.30 -2.58
C PHE A 21 3.23 -3.87 -3.85
N LEU A 22 3.38 -5.17 -4.07
CA LEU A 22 2.85 -5.85 -5.25
C LEU A 22 1.31 -5.75 -5.30
N MET A 23 0.65 -5.93 -4.15
CA MET A 23 -0.80 -5.78 -4.03
C MET A 23 -1.25 -4.33 -4.34
N ALA A 24 -0.52 -3.32 -3.87
CA ALA A 24 -0.83 -1.91 -4.13
C ALA A 24 -0.58 -1.50 -5.59
N THR A 25 0.45 -2.05 -6.24
CA THR A 25 0.69 -1.80 -7.67
C THR A 25 -0.35 -2.46 -8.56
N GLU A 26 -0.92 -3.60 -8.13
CA GLU A 26 -1.92 -4.34 -8.89
C GLU A 26 -3.37 -3.91 -8.62
N ALA A 27 -3.65 -3.11 -7.59
CA ALA A 27 -5.02 -2.69 -7.26
C ALA A 27 -5.70 -1.89 -8.40
N ASP A 28 -7.02 -1.94 -8.53
CA ASP A 28 -7.75 -1.10 -9.49
C ASP A 28 -7.74 0.38 -9.09
N PHE A 29 -7.81 0.64 -7.78
CA PHE A 29 -7.77 1.97 -7.19
C PHE A 29 -6.78 2.00 -6.03
N PHE A 30 -5.90 2.99 -6.00
CA PHE A 30 -4.92 3.17 -4.94
C PHE A 30 -5.03 4.57 -4.32
N ILE A 31 -5.01 4.62 -2.98
CA ILE A 31 -5.02 5.87 -2.21
C ILE A 31 -3.72 5.93 -1.39
N GLY A 32 -2.92 6.97 -1.63
CA GLY A 32 -1.63 7.18 -0.96
C GLY A 32 -1.62 8.44 -0.08
N ALA A 33 -0.69 8.47 0.88
CA ALA A 33 -0.39 9.67 1.66
C ALA A 33 0.52 10.62 0.84
N LEU A 34 0.11 11.88 0.71
CA LEU A 34 0.86 12.88 -0.05
C LEU A 34 2.21 13.19 0.64
N GLY A 35 3.32 13.04 -0.09
CA GLY A 35 4.67 13.22 0.44
C GLY A 35 5.38 11.94 0.90
N SER A 36 4.74 10.77 0.80
CA SER A 36 5.38 9.48 1.07
C SER A 36 6.20 9.01 -0.14
N THR A 37 7.51 8.78 0.05
CA THR A 37 8.40 8.18 -0.97
C THR A 37 7.92 6.81 -1.41
N TRP A 38 7.27 6.06 -0.51
CA TRP A 38 6.69 4.76 -0.81
C TRP A 38 5.48 4.87 -1.75
N CYS A 39 4.60 5.84 -1.52
CA CYS A 39 3.45 6.09 -2.40
C CYS A 39 3.89 6.57 -3.78
N PHE A 40 4.94 7.40 -3.86
CA PHE A 40 5.53 7.81 -5.15
C PHE A 40 6.08 6.62 -5.96
N LEU A 41 6.71 5.66 -5.28
CA LEU A 41 7.20 4.45 -5.94
C LEU A 41 6.05 3.59 -6.50
N ILE A 42 4.99 3.38 -5.71
CA ILE A 42 3.81 2.63 -6.12
C ILE A 42 3.12 3.32 -7.30
N ASP A 43 2.93 4.64 -7.22
CA ASP A 43 2.31 5.45 -8.27
C ASP A 43 3.13 5.39 -9.58
N GLY A 44 4.45 5.49 -9.50
CA GLY A 44 5.33 5.30 -10.66
C GLY A 44 5.15 3.92 -11.32
N MET A 45 5.05 2.86 -10.53
CA MET A 45 4.84 1.50 -11.07
C MET A 45 3.44 1.28 -11.63
N ARG A 46 2.40 1.87 -11.01
CA ARG A 46 1.03 1.83 -11.53
C ARG A 46 0.90 2.58 -12.87
N ASN A 47 1.63 3.68 -13.03
CA ASN A 47 1.67 4.43 -14.28
C ASN A 47 2.31 3.63 -15.42
N ILE A 48 3.33 2.81 -15.14
CA ILE A 48 3.91 1.88 -16.14
C ILE A 48 2.92 0.76 -16.51
N GLY A 49 2.14 0.29 -15.54
CA GLY A 49 1.09 -0.72 -15.75
C GLY A 49 -0.20 -0.20 -16.38
N GLY A 50 -0.29 1.09 -16.75
CA GLY A 50 -1.50 1.70 -17.32
C GLY A 50 -2.66 1.86 -16.33
N LYS A 51 -2.42 1.69 -15.02
CA LYS A 51 -3.42 1.80 -13.96
C LYS A 51 -3.46 3.25 -13.43
N VAL A 52 -4.09 4.13 -14.23
CA VAL A 52 -4.08 5.60 -14.05
C VAL A 52 -4.94 6.11 -12.89
N MET A 53 -5.78 5.26 -12.29
CA MET A 53 -6.60 5.69 -11.15
C MET A 53 -5.79 5.62 -9.84
N ALA A 54 -5.13 6.73 -9.51
CA ALA A 54 -4.47 6.97 -8.24
C ALA A 54 -5.04 8.25 -7.59
N GLY A 55 -5.40 8.17 -6.32
CA GLY A 55 -5.81 9.32 -5.50
C GLY A 55 -4.81 9.56 -4.38
N TYR A 56 -4.58 10.81 -4.02
CA TYR A 56 -3.85 11.18 -2.79
C TYR A 56 -4.84 11.83 -1.81
N LEU A 57 -4.70 11.51 -0.53
CA LEU A 57 -5.41 12.15 0.59
C LEU A 57 -4.50 13.15 1.31
#